data_AF-A0A327Z7A7-F1
#
_entry.id   AF-A0A327Z7A7-F1
#
_cell.length_a   1.000
_cell.length_b   1.000
_cell.length_c   1.000
_cell.angle_alpha   90.00
_cell.angle_beta   90.00
_cell.angle_gamma   90.00
#
_symmetry.space_group_name_H-M   'P 1'
#
loop_
_entity.id
_entity.type
_entity.pdbx_description
1 polymer ?
#
loop_
_entity_poly.entity_id
_entity_poly.type
_entity_poly.pdbx_seq_one_letter_code
_entity_poly.pdbx_strand_id
1 'polypeptide(L)'
;MDERTRYFRRLKRLRGAARRWSVLGGGLTGAAVVLTPYAGIGIADAAWAAAAGGSVVLAWFRWSDHRVLAATPAPPPSLGSPKLTAALESFPAGRTVMQEVRRQRSRYALRGSGIVDAWDRLDRASQTMVGLAGRLTGPGEAALLEAATAEEWLRDLGQRVASVERAIPLTQSGQRDGLEQAHAGLTVQFTEGVTEYEKLVAAAASYVAEDGHPVADTRHPAYFGLIEATDRLRGFAEGLAELRTTEIRIPSDRAGSADTSR
;
A
#
# COMPACT_ATOMS: atom_id res chain seq x y z
N MET A 1 -24.17 -5.13 -11.48
CA MET A 1 -23.60 -4.90 -10.13
C MET A 1 -23.47 -6.24 -9.43
N ASP A 2 -22.22 -6.68 -9.26
CA ASP A 2 -21.88 -7.99 -8.72
C ASP A 2 -22.46 -8.21 -7.32
N GLU A 3 -22.95 -9.41 -7.06
CA GLU A 3 -23.56 -9.80 -5.78
C GLU A 3 -22.59 -9.59 -4.61
N ARG A 4 -21.29 -9.79 -4.85
CA ARG A 4 -20.21 -9.51 -3.90
C ARG A 4 -20.12 -8.01 -3.55
N THR A 5 -20.29 -7.11 -4.51
CA THR A 5 -20.31 -5.66 -4.22
C THR A 5 -21.56 -5.24 -3.46
N ARG A 6 -22.72 -5.88 -3.71
CA ARG A 6 -23.93 -5.68 -2.92
C ARG A 6 -23.76 -6.20 -1.49
N TYR A 7 -23.16 -7.38 -1.31
CA TYR A 7 -22.83 -7.94 0.00
C TYR A 7 -21.91 -7.01 0.81
N PHE A 8 -20.77 -6.58 0.24
CA PHE A 8 -19.85 -5.69 0.96
C PHE A 8 -20.41 -4.28 1.19
N ARG A 9 -21.23 -3.74 0.28
CA ARG A 9 -21.94 -2.47 0.54
C ARG A 9 -22.96 -2.62 1.65
N ARG A 10 -23.69 -3.74 1.70
CA ARG A 10 -24.64 -4.03 2.78
C ARG A 10 -23.90 -4.17 4.11
N LEU A 11 -22.77 -4.88 4.13
CA LEU A 11 -21.89 -4.99 5.31
C LEU A 11 -21.35 -3.63 5.77
N LYS A 12 -20.87 -2.79 4.85
CA LYS A 12 -20.37 -1.43 5.16
C LYS A 12 -21.48 -0.50 5.67
N ARG A 13 -22.69 -0.58 5.09
CA ARG A 13 -23.88 0.16 5.56
C ARG A 13 -24.30 -0.29 6.96
N LEU A 14 -24.31 -1.60 7.23
CA LEU A 14 -24.65 -2.16 8.54
C LEU A 14 -23.62 -1.79 9.60
N ARG A 15 -22.32 -1.81 9.27
CA ARG A 15 -21.24 -1.34 10.16
C ARG A 15 -21.33 0.17 10.45
N GLY A 16 -21.64 0.97 9.43
CA GLY A 16 -21.82 2.43 9.59
C GLY A 16 -23.06 2.77 10.42
N ALA A 17 -24.16 2.03 10.23
CA ALA A 17 -25.36 2.16 11.05
C ALA A 17 -25.08 1.73 12.50
N ALA A 18 -24.40 0.61 12.72
CA ALA A 18 -24.03 0.14 14.06
C ALA A 18 -23.20 1.19 14.82
N ARG A 19 -22.19 1.81 14.17
CA ARG A 19 -21.39 2.89 14.78
C ARG A 19 -22.19 4.15 15.14
N ARG A 20 -23.13 4.56 14.28
CA ARG A 20 -23.96 5.75 14.55
C ARG A 20 -24.92 5.51 15.73
N TRP A 21 -25.47 4.31 15.83
CA TRP A 21 -26.40 3.95 16.89
C TRP A 21 -25.70 3.59 18.21
N SER A 22 -24.46 3.08 18.18
CA SER A 22 -23.66 2.90 19.40
C SER A 22 -23.21 4.22 20.02
N VAL A 23 -22.95 5.25 19.21
CA VAL A 23 -22.62 6.60 19.69
C VAL A 23 -23.86 7.29 20.27
N LEU A 24 -25.02 7.14 19.63
CA LEU A 24 -26.29 7.65 20.17
C LEU A 24 -26.70 6.94 21.46
N GLY A 25 -26.57 5.60 21.52
CA GLY A 25 -26.85 4.82 22.74
C GLY A 25 -25.87 5.11 23.87
N GLY A 26 -24.57 5.25 23.58
CA GLY A 26 -23.56 5.63 24.58
C GLY A 26 -23.79 7.04 25.16
N GLY A 27 -24.18 7.99 24.31
CA GLY A 27 -24.49 9.36 24.74
C GLY A 27 -25.76 9.45 25.61
N LEU A 28 -26.81 8.70 25.27
CA LEU A 28 -28.07 8.71 26.02
C LEU A 28 -27.96 7.98 27.37
N THR A 29 -27.26 6.84 27.44
CA THR A 29 -27.04 6.12 28.70
C THR A 29 -26.10 6.89 29.63
N GLY A 30 -25.08 7.57 29.08
CA GLY A 30 -24.20 8.45 29.86
C GLY A 30 -24.94 9.64 30.48
N ALA A 31 -25.89 10.25 29.77
CA ALA A 31 -26.71 11.33 30.29
C ALA A 31 -27.69 10.86 31.39
N ALA A 32 -28.28 9.67 31.25
CA ALA A 32 -29.22 9.11 32.23
C ALA A 32 -28.55 8.76 33.57
N VAL A 33 -27.30 8.26 33.55
CA VAL A 33 -26.54 7.92 34.78
C VAL A 33 -26.12 9.17 35.55
N VAL A 34 -25.87 10.28 34.86
CA VAL A 34 -25.44 11.55 35.50
C VAL A 34 -26.62 12.32 36.11
N LEU A 35 -27.84 12.20 35.56
CA LEU A 35 -29.01 12.95 36.02
C LEU A 35 -29.90 12.21 37.05
N THR A 36 -29.76 10.89 37.21
CA THR A 36 -30.64 10.11 38.10
C THR A 36 -30.37 10.18 39.60
N PRO A 37 -29.26 10.73 40.18
CA PRO A 37 -29.08 10.56 41.62
C PRO A 37 -29.84 11.57 42.48
N TYR A 38 -30.75 12.43 41.99
CA TYR A 38 -31.34 13.47 42.87
C TYR A 38 -32.79 13.95 42.67
N ALA A 39 -33.67 13.22 42.00
CA ALA A 39 -35.10 13.53 42.06
C ALA A 39 -35.96 12.26 41.89
N GLY A 40 -36.98 12.09 42.73
CA GLY A 40 -37.86 10.91 42.69
C GLY A 40 -38.44 10.63 41.30
N ILE A 41 -38.59 9.34 40.99
CA ILE A 41 -38.94 8.81 39.66
C ILE A 41 -40.32 9.29 39.23
N GLY A 42 -40.37 10.29 38.36
CA GLY A 42 -41.59 10.78 37.72
C GLY A 42 -41.94 9.99 36.44
N ILE A 43 -43.17 10.18 35.94
CA ILE A 43 -43.64 9.58 34.67
C ILE A 43 -42.75 10.02 33.48
N ALA A 44 -42.19 11.22 33.55
CA ALA A 44 -41.21 11.73 32.59
C ALA A 44 -39.89 10.93 32.58
N ASP A 45 -39.47 10.43 33.73
CA ASP A 45 -38.25 9.65 33.90
C ASP A 45 -38.43 8.22 33.38
N ALA A 46 -39.63 7.65 33.57
CA ALA A 46 -40.03 6.38 32.95
C ALA A 46 -40.09 6.47 31.42
N ALA A 47 -40.59 7.58 30.88
CA ALA A 47 -40.61 7.82 29.43
C ALA A 47 -39.19 7.94 28.85
N TRP A 48 -38.28 8.61 29.57
CA TRP A 48 -36.88 8.75 29.19
C TRP A 48 -36.09 7.44 29.30
N ALA A 49 -36.30 6.67 30.37
CA ALA A 49 -35.70 5.36 30.54
C ALA A 49 -36.21 4.35 29.50
N ALA A 50 -37.49 4.41 29.13
CA ALA A 50 -38.05 3.60 28.04
C ALA A 50 -37.43 3.96 26.68
N ALA A 51 -37.21 5.25 26.40
CA ALA A 51 -36.53 5.71 25.19
C ALA A 51 -35.06 5.26 25.15
N ALA A 52 -34.33 5.38 26.27
CA ALA A 52 -32.95 4.94 26.40
C ALA A 52 -32.83 3.42 26.24
N GLY A 53 -33.68 2.65 26.94
CA GLY A 53 -33.74 1.19 26.83
C GLY A 53 -34.06 0.70 25.42
N GLY A 54 -35.01 1.34 24.74
CA GLY A 54 -35.35 1.04 23.35
C GLY A 54 -34.18 1.25 22.38
N SER A 55 -33.36 2.27 22.61
CA SER A 55 -32.18 2.54 21.78
C SER A 55 -31.07 1.49 21.94
N VAL A 56 -30.88 0.96 23.16
CA VAL A 56 -29.90 -0.10 23.46
C VAL A 56 -30.32 -1.44 22.83
N VAL A 57 -31.61 -1.79 22.90
CA VAL A 57 -32.15 -3.00 22.27
C VAL A 57 -32.00 -2.95 20.74
N LEU A 58 -32.26 -1.80 20.12
CA LEU A 58 -32.07 -1.62 18.66
C LEU A 58 -30.58 -1.69 18.25
N ALA A 59 -29.68 -1.16 19.06
CA ALA A 59 -28.24 -1.27 18.84
C ALA A 59 -27.76 -2.73 18.95
N TRP A 60 -28.26 -3.47 19.93
CA TRP A 60 -27.98 -4.90 20.10
C TRP A 60 -28.52 -5.73 18.92
N PHE A 61 -29.76 -5.49 18.49
CA PHE A 61 -30.36 -6.19 17.36
C PHE A 61 -29.60 -5.93 16.04
N ARG A 62 -29.17 -4.68 15.81
CA ARG A 62 -28.34 -4.31 14.64
C ARG A 62 -26.94 -4.91 14.68
N TRP A 63 -26.38 -5.13 15.88
CA TRP A 63 -25.09 -5.80 16.04
C TRP A 63 -25.22 -7.31 15.80
N SER A 64 -26.32 -7.93 16.26
CA SER A 64 -26.66 -9.32 15.95
C SER A 64 -26.77 -9.56 14.44
N ASP A 65 -27.54 -8.73 13.73
CA ASP A 65 -27.70 -8.80 12.28
C ASP A 65 -26.36 -8.70 11.53
N HIS A 66 -25.45 -7.85 12.01
CA HIS A 66 -24.09 -7.76 11.45
C HIS A 66 -23.29 -9.04 11.69
N ARG A 67 -23.37 -9.65 12.88
CA ARG A 67 -22.65 -10.90 13.19
C ARG A 67 -23.20 -12.07 12.37
N VAL A 68 -24.52 -12.15 12.18
CA VAL A 68 -25.16 -13.18 11.36
C VAL A 68 -24.74 -13.06 9.88
N LEU A 69 -24.74 -11.83 9.33
CA LEU A 69 -24.31 -11.61 7.95
C LEU A 69 -22.79 -11.78 7.75
N ALA A 70 -21.98 -11.49 8.77
CA ALA A 70 -20.54 -11.74 8.75
C ALA A 70 -20.18 -13.22 8.92
N ALA A 71 -21.04 -14.00 9.58
CA ALA A 71 -20.91 -15.46 9.69
C ALA A 71 -21.37 -16.20 8.41
N THR A 72 -22.12 -15.52 7.53
CA THR A 72 -22.44 -16.07 6.22
C THR A 72 -21.18 -16.02 5.34
N PRO A 73 -20.69 -17.15 4.79
CA PRO A 73 -19.51 -17.16 3.95
C PRO A 73 -19.70 -16.21 2.76
N ALA A 74 -18.72 -15.35 2.52
CA ALA A 74 -18.81 -14.35 1.47
C ALA A 74 -19.03 -15.05 0.11
N PRO A 75 -19.97 -14.56 -0.73
CA PRO A 75 -20.21 -15.17 -2.03
C PRO A 75 -18.92 -15.20 -2.85
N PRO A 76 -18.64 -16.32 -3.55
CA PRO A 76 -17.39 -16.50 -4.28
C PRO A 76 -17.18 -15.35 -5.26
N PRO A 77 -15.93 -14.94 -5.51
CA PRO A 77 -15.65 -13.90 -6.49
C PRO A 77 -16.28 -14.28 -7.83
N SER A 78 -17.22 -13.48 -8.31
CA SER A 78 -17.53 -13.47 -9.74
C SER A 78 -16.26 -13.00 -10.44
N LEU A 79 -15.50 -13.94 -11.00
CA LEU A 79 -14.45 -13.64 -11.96
C LEU A 79 -15.13 -12.93 -13.15
N GLY A 80 -15.10 -11.60 -13.14
CA GLY A 80 -15.57 -10.80 -14.26
C GLY A 80 -16.40 -9.58 -13.87
N SER A 81 -15.72 -8.45 -13.65
CA SER A 81 -16.26 -7.19 -14.19
C SER A 81 -15.14 -6.35 -14.80
N PRO A 82 -14.60 -6.77 -15.96
CA PRO A 82 -13.65 -5.99 -16.76
C PRO A 82 -14.21 -4.63 -17.23
N LYS A 83 -15.51 -4.35 -17.01
CA LYS A 83 -16.19 -3.15 -17.48
C LYS A 83 -15.96 -1.92 -16.60
N LEU A 84 -15.65 -2.08 -15.32
CA LEU A 84 -15.43 -0.94 -14.42
C LEU A 84 -13.97 -0.44 -14.46
N THR A 85 -13.01 -1.32 -14.72
CA THR A 85 -11.63 -0.93 -15.03
C THR A 85 -11.55 -0.35 -16.43
N ALA A 86 -12.18 -0.98 -17.43
CA ALA A 86 -12.19 -0.46 -18.81
C ALA A 86 -12.91 0.91 -18.94
N ALA A 87 -13.98 1.15 -18.17
CA ALA A 87 -14.70 2.43 -18.20
C ALA A 87 -14.01 3.56 -17.41
N LEU A 88 -13.03 3.24 -16.55
CA LEU A 88 -12.22 4.23 -15.82
C LEU A 88 -10.87 4.45 -16.49
N GLU A 89 -10.34 3.42 -17.18
CA GLU A 89 -9.19 3.52 -18.08
C GLU A 89 -9.51 4.27 -19.37
N SER A 90 -10.79 4.34 -19.78
CA SER A 90 -11.23 5.10 -20.94
C SER A 90 -11.29 6.62 -20.72
N PHE A 91 -11.09 7.09 -19.48
CA PHE A 91 -11.01 8.52 -19.18
C PHE A 91 -9.56 8.93 -18.84
N PRO A 92 -8.93 9.82 -19.63
CA PRO A 92 -7.54 10.25 -19.40
C PRO A 92 -7.35 10.93 -18.02
N ALA A 93 -8.40 11.57 -17.47
CA ALA A 93 -8.40 12.14 -16.12
C ALA A 93 -8.56 11.09 -14.98
N GLY A 94 -9.02 9.86 -15.28
CA GLY A 94 -9.18 8.79 -14.29
C GLY A 94 -7.85 8.16 -13.89
N ARG A 95 -6.90 8.07 -14.83
CA ARG A 95 -5.55 7.55 -14.59
C ARG A 95 -4.72 8.49 -13.72
N THR A 96 -4.81 9.79 -13.94
CA THR A 96 -4.08 10.80 -13.15
C THR A 96 -4.60 10.89 -11.72
N VAL A 97 -5.93 10.85 -11.53
CA VAL A 97 -6.53 10.85 -10.18
C VAL A 97 -6.22 9.55 -9.42
N MET A 98 -6.23 8.39 -10.10
CA MET A 98 -5.83 7.12 -9.48
C MET A 98 -4.36 7.11 -9.08
N GLN A 99 -3.47 7.64 -9.91
CA GLN A 99 -2.04 7.77 -9.61
C GLN A 99 -1.82 8.72 -8.42
N GLU A 100 -2.52 9.85 -8.37
CA GLU A 100 -2.41 10.80 -7.25
C GLU A 100 -2.96 10.23 -5.95
N VAL A 101 -4.09 9.51 -5.98
CA VAL A 101 -4.63 8.81 -4.80
C VAL A 101 -3.70 7.68 -4.36
N ARG A 102 -3.08 6.94 -5.29
CA ARG A 102 -2.02 5.97 -4.97
C ARG A 102 -0.84 6.67 -4.32
N ARG A 103 -0.37 7.79 -4.87
CA ARG A 103 0.75 8.58 -4.36
C ARG A 103 0.52 9.10 -2.95
N GLN A 104 -0.67 9.65 -2.69
CA GLN A 104 -1.07 10.10 -1.35
C GLN A 104 -1.19 8.92 -0.39
N ARG A 105 -1.82 7.82 -0.81
CA ARG A 105 -1.94 6.61 0.03
C ARG A 105 -0.58 6.01 0.37
N SER A 106 0.36 5.98 -0.57
CA SER A 106 1.74 5.55 -0.35
C SER A 106 2.42 6.43 0.70
N ARG A 107 2.32 7.76 0.56
CA ARG A 107 2.86 8.71 1.55
C ARG A 107 2.27 8.51 2.94
N TYR A 108 0.96 8.27 3.06
CA TYR A 108 0.33 7.98 4.34
C TYR A 108 0.72 6.60 4.91
N ALA A 109 0.94 5.60 4.05
CA ALA A 109 1.36 4.26 4.46
C ALA A 109 2.83 4.19 4.91
N LEU A 110 3.63 5.20 4.53
CA LEU A 110 5.04 5.37 4.87
C LEU A 110 5.26 6.34 6.05
N ARG A 111 4.23 7.07 6.52
CA ARG A 111 4.38 7.97 7.68
C ARG A 111 4.77 7.15 8.93
N GLY A 112 5.97 7.41 9.43
CA GLY A 112 6.57 6.71 10.57
C GLY A 112 7.53 5.57 10.19
N SER A 113 7.76 5.36 8.89
CA SER A 113 8.71 4.37 8.38
C SER A 113 10.14 4.91 8.33
N GLY A 114 11.13 4.08 8.62
CA GLY A 114 12.55 4.45 8.50
C GLY A 114 13.03 4.81 7.08
N ILE A 115 12.22 4.52 6.03
CA ILE A 115 12.60 4.75 4.63
C ILE A 115 12.03 6.04 4.00
N VAL A 116 11.39 6.92 4.78
CA VAL A 116 10.74 8.13 4.25
C VAL A 116 11.70 9.01 3.46
N ASP A 117 12.90 9.25 3.98
CA ASP A 117 13.90 10.12 3.32
C ASP A 117 14.34 9.56 1.96
N ALA A 118 14.57 8.25 1.88
CA ALA A 118 14.92 7.57 0.62
C ALA A 118 13.75 7.55 -0.37
N TRP A 119 12.52 7.44 0.12
CA TRP A 119 11.33 7.52 -0.72
C TRP A 119 11.13 8.91 -1.34
N ASP A 120 11.35 9.98 -0.57
CA ASP A 120 11.24 11.35 -1.07
C ASP A 120 12.36 11.69 -2.07
N ARG A 121 13.55 11.14 -1.85
CA ARG A 121 14.66 11.19 -2.82
C ARG A 121 14.29 10.52 -4.15
N LEU A 122 13.73 9.31 -4.11
CA LEU A 122 13.23 8.62 -5.30
C LEU A 122 12.16 9.45 -6.04
N ASP A 123 11.20 10.04 -5.32
CA ASP A 123 10.13 10.85 -5.91
C ASP A 123 10.70 12.09 -6.62
N ARG A 124 11.72 12.74 -6.05
CA ARG A 124 12.43 13.87 -6.65
C ARG A 124 13.24 13.45 -7.88
N ALA A 125 13.95 12.33 -7.79
CA ALA A 125 14.73 11.78 -8.89
C ALA A 125 13.85 11.40 -10.09
N SER A 126 12.72 10.74 -9.84
CA SER A 126 11.71 10.39 -10.86
C SER A 126 11.13 11.62 -11.53
N GLN A 127 10.76 12.65 -10.75
CA GLN A 127 10.31 13.93 -11.32
C GLN A 127 11.35 14.59 -12.22
N THR A 128 12.63 14.49 -11.84
CA THR A 128 13.74 15.01 -12.65
C THR A 128 13.86 14.22 -13.96
N MET A 129 13.78 12.89 -13.91
CA MET A 129 13.81 12.04 -15.11
C MET A 129 12.65 12.35 -16.07
N VAL A 130 11.43 12.52 -15.55
CA VAL A 130 10.27 12.94 -16.35
C VAL A 130 10.48 14.30 -16.99
N GLY A 131 11.11 15.24 -16.28
CA GLY A 131 11.48 16.56 -16.82
C GLY A 131 12.51 16.49 -17.96
N LEU A 132 13.40 15.49 -17.93
CA LEU A 132 14.40 15.24 -18.99
C LEU A 132 13.82 14.46 -20.17
N ALA A 133 12.69 13.76 -20.00
CA ALA A 133 12.17 12.81 -20.98
C ALA A 133 11.92 13.42 -22.37
N GLY A 134 11.48 14.68 -22.45
CA GLY A 134 11.26 15.36 -23.73
C GLY A 134 12.55 15.78 -24.46
N ARG A 135 13.71 15.67 -23.81
CA ARG A 135 15.03 16.06 -24.34
C ARG A 135 15.97 14.88 -24.53
N LEU A 136 15.66 13.73 -23.96
CA LEU A 136 16.39 12.48 -24.16
C LEU A 136 15.97 11.89 -25.50
N THR A 137 16.83 12.00 -26.51
CA THR A 137 16.58 11.44 -27.85
C THR A 137 17.53 10.29 -28.16
N GLY A 138 17.15 9.44 -29.12
CA GLY A 138 18.00 8.33 -29.58
C GLY A 138 18.29 7.32 -28.45
N PRO A 139 19.55 7.07 -28.08
CA PRO A 139 19.86 6.12 -27.02
C PRO A 139 19.36 6.54 -25.63
N GLY A 140 19.08 7.83 -25.42
CA GLY A 140 18.44 8.31 -24.19
C GLY A 140 17.01 7.78 -23.99
N GLU A 141 16.32 7.41 -25.08
CA GLU A 141 14.96 6.84 -25.01
C GLU A 141 14.96 5.45 -24.39
N ALA A 142 15.97 4.63 -24.68
CA ALA A 142 16.12 3.31 -24.05
C ALA A 142 16.37 3.44 -22.55
N ALA A 143 17.22 4.40 -22.14
CA ALA A 143 17.48 4.68 -20.73
C ALA A 143 16.22 5.15 -19.97
N LEU A 144 15.30 5.86 -20.63
CA LEU A 144 14.01 6.24 -20.04
C LEU A 144 13.11 5.03 -19.73
N LEU A 145 13.04 4.07 -20.65
CA LEU A 145 12.24 2.86 -20.45
C LEU A 145 12.77 2.02 -19.29
N GLU A 146 14.09 1.90 -19.20
CA GLU A 146 14.78 1.20 -18.11
C GLU A 146 14.59 1.94 -16.78
N ALA A 147 14.70 3.27 -16.77
CA ALA A 147 14.42 4.09 -15.61
C ALA A 147 12.97 3.91 -15.12
N ALA A 148 11.99 3.87 -16.02
CA ALA A 148 10.59 3.65 -15.64
C ALA A 148 10.38 2.28 -14.98
N THR A 149 11.02 1.24 -15.52
CA THR A 149 10.96 -0.13 -14.98
C THR A 149 11.60 -0.20 -13.59
N ALA A 150 12.78 0.41 -13.43
CA ALA A 150 13.47 0.46 -12.15
C ALA A 150 12.71 1.29 -11.10
N GLU A 151 12.06 2.37 -11.50
CA GLU A 151 11.20 3.16 -10.61
C GLU A 151 10.02 2.33 -10.09
N GLU A 152 9.31 1.62 -10.97
CA GLU A 152 8.19 0.75 -10.56
C GLU A 152 8.66 -0.31 -9.56
N TRP A 153 9.81 -0.93 -9.84
CA TRP A 153 10.41 -1.92 -8.97
C TRP A 153 10.80 -1.34 -7.60
N LEU A 154 11.47 -0.18 -7.55
CA LEU A 154 11.82 0.51 -6.30
C LEU A 154 10.57 0.87 -5.50
N ARG A 155 9.50 1.32 -6.17
CA ARG A 155 8.23 1.62 -5.51
C ARG A 155 7.58 0.37 -4.90
N ASP A 156 7.64 -0.77 -5.58
CA ASP A 156 7.17 -2.05 -5.01
C ASP A 156 8.03 -2.46 -3.80
N LEU A 157 9.36 -2.35 -3.90
CA LEU A 157 10.27 -2.67 -2.80
C LEU A 157 10.00 -1.80 -1.55
N GLY A 158 9.87 -0.48 -1.71
CA GLY A 158 9.54 0.40 -0.57
C GLY A 158 8.17 0.10 0.05
N GLN A 159 7.18 -0.33 -0.75
CA GLN A 159 5.89 -0.79 -0.20
C GLN A 159 6.04 -2.08 0.62
N ARG A 160 6.92 -3.00 0.20
CA ARG A 160 7.23 -4.21 0.95
C ARG A 160 7.93 -3.91 2.26
N VAL A 161 8.97 -3.08 2.25
CA VAL A 161 9.66 -2.63 3.47
C VAL A 161 8.65 -2.11 4.50
N ALA A 162 7.80 -1.16 4.08
CA ALA A 162 6.79 -0.59 4.96
C ALA A 162 5.72 -1.60 5.41
N SER A 163 5.45 -2.65 4.62
CA SER A 163 4.55 -3.73 5.02
C SER A 163 5.18 -4.65 6.08
N VAL A 164 6.47 -4.95 5.95
CA VAL A 164 7.24 -5.76 6.92
C VAL A 164 7.39 -4.99 8.22
N GLU A 165 7.75 -3.72 8.16
CA GLU A 165 7.88 -2.84 9.33
C GLU A 165 6.59 -2.78 10.15
N ARG A 166 5.44 -2.66 9.48
CA ARG A 166 4.11 -2.69 10.12
C ARG A 166 3.76 -4.07 10.72
N ALA A 167 4.37 -5.15 10.25
CA ALA A 167 4.12 -6.50 10.74
C ALA A 167 4.96 -6.85 11.98
N ILE A 168 6.17 -6.31 12.13
CA ILE A 168 7.06 -6.54 13.29
C ILE A 168 6.35 -6.46 14.67
N PRO A 169 5.57 -5.40 14.98
CA PRO A 169 4.90 -5.31 16.29
C PRO A 169 3.81 -6.36 16.48
N LEU A 170 3.27 -6.94 15.40
CA LEU A 170 2.21 -7.95 15.41
C LEU A 170 2.77 -9.39 15.44
N THR A 171 4.06 -9.56 15.19
CA THR A 171 4.73 -10.86 15.12
C THR A 171 5.03 -11.42 16.52
N GLN A 172 4.91 -12.74 16.66
CA GLN A 172 5.26 -13.47 17.88
C GLN A 172 6.76 -13.31 18.20
N SER A 173 7.13 -13.29 19.49
CA SER A 173 8.50 -13.01 19.93
C SER A 173 9.55 -13.92 19.31
N GLY A 174 9.27 -15.22 19.11
CA GLY A 174 10.21 -16.17 18.50
C GLY A 174 10.47 -16.01 17.00
N GLN A 175 9.67 -15.20 16.29
CA GLN A 175 9.85 -14.91 14.85
C GLN A 175 10.20 -13.45 14.58
N ARG A 176 10.25 -12.62 15.63
CA ARG A 176 10.47 -11.18 15.53
C ARG A 176 11.88 -10.87 15.03
N ASP A 177 12.90 -11.51 15.58
CA ASP A 177 14.30 -11.27 15.24
C ASP A 177 14.58 -11.54 13.75
N GLY A 178 14.03 -12.62 13.20
CA GLY A 178 14.16 -12.92 11.76
C GLY A 178 13.46 -11.89 10.87
N LEU A 179 12.31 -11.36 11.30
CA LEU A 179 11.58 -10.34 10.56
C LEU A 179 12.26 -8.96 10.63
N GLU A 180 12.85 -8.62 11.78
CA GLU A 180 13.67 -7.43 11.96
C GLU A 180 14.94 -7.47 11.10
N GLN A 181 15.59 -8.64 11.02
CA GLN A 181 16.75 -8.83 10.15
C GLN A 181 16.38 -8.73 8.67
N ALA A 182 15.26 -9.32 8.25
CA ALA A 182 14.74 -9.18 6.89
C ALA A 182 14.38 -7.71 6.58
N HIS A 183 13.74 -7.00 7.52
CA HIS A 183 13.44 -5.58 7.38
C HIS A 183 14.70 -4.73 7.18
N ALA A 184 15.75 -4.97 7.98
CA ALA A 184 17.03 -4.28 7.85
C ALA A 184 17.67 -4.51 6.47
N GLY A 185 17.68 -5.75 5.99
CA GLY A 185 18.20 -6.09 4.66
C GLY A 185 17.43 -5.40 3.53
N LEU A 186 16.09 -5.45 3.55
CA LEU A 186 15.25 -4.79 2.54
C LEU A 186 15.40 -3.26 2.58
N THR A 187 15.61 -2.68 3.75
CA THR A 187 15.85 -1.24 3.92
C THR A 187 17.15 -0.83 3.25
N VAL A 188 18.25 -1.56 3.49
CA VAL A 188 19.54 -1.31 2.84
C VAL A 188 19.41 -1.42 1.33
N GLN A 189 18.83 -2.50 0.82
CA GLN A 189 18.60 -2.71 -0.62
C GLN A 189 17.78 -1.57 -1.25
N PHE A 190 16.74 -1.10 -0.57
CA PHE A 190 15.95 0.03 -1.06
C PHE A 190 16.79 1.31 -1.14
N THR A 191 17.56 1.64 -0.09
CA THR A 191 18.39 2.85 -0.07
C THR A 191 19.52 2.83 -1.10
N GLU A 192 20.14 1.66 -1.32
CA GLU A 192 21.15 1.47 -2.37
C GLU A 192 20.55 1.61 -3.76
N GLY A 193 19.41 0.95 -4.01
CA GLY A 193 18.72 1.05 -5.29
C GLY A 193 18.27 2.47 -5.62
N VAL A 194 17.79 3.25 -4.64
CA VAL A 194 17.49 4.69 -4.83
C VAL A 194 18.76 5.47 -5.19
N THR A 195 19.90 5.14 -4.58
CA THR A 195 21.17 5.80 -4.87
C THR A 195 21.66 5.49 -6.29
N GLU A 196 21.51 4.26 -6.78
CA GLU A 196 21.82 3.91 -8.18
C GLU A 196 20.86 4.58 -9.17
N TYR A 197 19.58 4.69 -8.83
CA TYR A 197 18.61 5.42 -9.64
C TYR A 197 18.96 6.91 -9.77
N GLU A 198 19.40 7.54 -8.68
CA GLU A 198 19.87 8.93 -8.72
C GLU A 198 21.11 9.10 -9.62
N LYS A 199 22.05 8.15 -9.60
CA LYS A 199 23.21 8.16 -10.50
C LYS A 199 22.80 8.06 -11.96
N LEU A 200 21.80 7.22 -12.28
CA LEU A 200 21.22 7.15 -13.62
C LEU A 200 20.62 8.49 -14.05
N VAL A 201 19.84 9.13 -13.17
CA VAL A 201 19.23 10.45 -13.45
C VAL A 201 20.31 11.51 -13.66
N ALA A 202 21.39 11.50 -12.87
CA ALA A 202 22.52 12.39 -13.05
C ALA A 202 23.23 12.15 -14.39
N ALA A 203 23.46 10.90 -14.79
CA ALA A 203 24.04 10.57 -16.09
C ALA A 203 23.13 11.01 -17.25
N ALA A 204 21.82 10.84 -17.12
CA ALA A 204 20.84 11.30 -18.10
C ALA A 204 20.83 12.83 -18.21
N ALA A 205 20.94 13.54 -17.09
CA ALA A 205 21.05 15.00 -17.08
C ALA A 205 22.33 15.48 -17.79
N SER A 206 23.47 14.83 -17.53
CA SER A 206 24.74 15.12 -18.22
C SER A 206 24.64 14.87 -19.72
N TYR A 207 24.01 13.76 -20.14
CA TYR A 207 23.77 13.46 -21.55
C TYR A 207 22.92 14.55 -22.23
N VAL A 208 21.82 14.99 -21.60
CA VAL A 208 20.96 16.07 -22.11
C VAL A 208 21.67 17.43 -22.14
N ALA A 209 22.60 17.67 -21.21
CA ALA A 209 23.39 18.89 -21.20
C ALA A 209 24.39 18.93 -22.38
N GLU A 210 24.95 17.77 -22.75
CA GLU A 210 25.90 17.64 -23.86
C GLU A 210 25.21 17.63 -25.25
N ASP A 211 23.96 17.17 -25.35
CA ASP A 211 23.16 17.15 -26.60
C ASP A 211 22.89 18.56 -27.18
N GLY A 212 23.26 19.62 -26.44
CA GLY A 212 23.26 21.01 -26.90
C GLY A 212 24.49 21.45 -27.69
N HIS A 213 25.49 20.59 -27.92
CA HIS A 213 26.70 20.90 -28.70
C HIS A 213 26.82 19.99 -29.93
N PRO A 214 26.41 20.47 -31.13
CA PRO A 214 26.49 19.67 -32.34
C PRO A 214 27.93 19.65 -32.87
N VAL A 215 28.81 18.86 -32.25
CA VAL A 215 30.12 18.53 -32.84
C VAL A 215 30.49 17.06 -32.57
N ALA A 216 29.94 16.19 -33.42
CA ALA A 216 30.70 15.27 -34.26
C ALA A 216 31.61 14.18 -33.64
N ASP A 217 31.35 13.63 -32.45
CA ASP A 217 32.02 12.38 -32.09
C ASP A 217 31.13 11.39 -31.33
N THR A 218 30.89 10.23 -31.92
CA THR A 218 30.13 9.08 -31.38
C THR A 218 30.78 8.44 -30.13
N ARG A 219 31.68 9.14 -29.44
CA ARG A 219 32.46 8.70 -28.28
C ARG A 219 32.36 9.66 -27.09
N HIS A 220 31.19 10.24 -26.85
CA HIS A 220 31.03 11.17 -25.73
C HIS A 220 30.96 10.44 -24.37
N PRO A 221 31.71 10.88 -23.35
CA PRO A 221 31.79 10.22 -22.05
C PRO A 221 30.44 10.19 -21.31
N ALA A 222 29.55 11.17 -21.51
CA ALA A 222 28.22 11.15 -20.91
C ALA A 222 27.33 10.03 -21.47
N TYR A 223 27.49 9.68 -22.75
CA TYR A 223 26.78 8.55 -23.35
C TYR A 223 27.22 7.22 -22.72
N PHE A 224 28.53 6.99 -22.57
CA PHE A 224 29.03 5.80 -21.89
C PHE A 224 28.61 5.74 -20.42
N GLY A 225 28.64 6.89 -19.72
CA GLY A 225 28.16 6.99 -18.34
C GLY A 225 26.67 6.66 -18.20
N LEU A 226 25.83 7.08 -19.16
CA LEU A 226 24.40 6.75 -19.19
C LEU A 226 24.17 5.24 -19.38
N ILE A 227 24.88 4.62 -20.32
CA ILE A 227 24.80 3.16 -20.54
C ILE A 227 25.25 2.41 -19.30
N GLU A 228 26.42 2.75 -18.76
CA GLU A 228 26.97 2.09 -17.57
C GLU A 228 26.04 2.21 -16.36
N ALA A 229 25.43 3.38 -16.15
CA ALA A 229 24.45 3.57 -15.08
C ALA A 229 23.18 2.72 -15.30
N THR A 230 22.73 2.62 -16.55
CA THR A 230 21.57 1.79 -16.91
C THR A 230 21.86 0.31 -16.68
N ASP A 231 23.04 -0.15 -17.11
CA ASP A 231 23.46 -1.54 -16.92
C ASP A 231 23.67 -1.90 -15.45
N ARG A 232 24.22 -1.00 -14.63
CA ARG A 232 24.30 -1.19 -13.16
C ARG A 232 22.91 -1.35 -12.56
N LEU A 233 21.96 -0.51 -12.94
CA LEU A 233 20.60 -0.55 -12.43
C LEU A 233 19.89 -1.84 -12.84
N ARG A 234 20.11 -2.28 -14.09
CA ARG A 234 19.60 -3.58 -14.58
C ARG A 234 20.20 -4.74 -13.79
N GLY A 235 21.51 -4.76 -13.60
CA GLY A 235 22.19 -5.80 -12.81
C GLY A 235 21.70 -5.85 -11.35
N PHE A 236 21.42 -4.69 -10.76
CA PHE A 236 20.84 -4.61 -9.42
C PHE A 236 19.41 -5.20 -9.36
N ALA A 237 18.57 -4.87 -10.36
CA ALA A 237 17.22 -5.41 -10.48
C ALA A 237 17.23 -6.93 -10.70
N GLU A 238 18.14 -7.44 -11.54
CA GLU A 238 18.32 -8.88 -11.78
C GLU A 238 18.80 -9.62 -10.53
N GLY A 239 19.80 -9.08 -9.82
CA GLY A 239 20.30 -9.67 -8.57
C GLY A 239 19.21 -9.78 -7.50
N LEU A 240 18.30 -8.80 -7.42
CA LEU A 240 17.19 -8.84 -6.47
C LEU A 240 16.06 -9.76 -6.91
N ALA A 241 15.82 -9.87 -8.22
CA ALA A 241 14.89 -10.87 -8.75
C ALA A 241 15.38 -12.29 -8.42
N GLU A 242 16.67 -12.55 -8.53
CA GLU A 242 17.28 -13.84 -8.20
C GLU A 242 17.17 -14.17 -6.70
N LEU A 243 17.47 -13.20 -5.83
CA LEU A 243 17.33 -13.36 -4.36
C LEU A 243 15.88 -13.69 -3.97
N ARG A 244 14.90 -13.04 -4.60
CA ARG A 244 13.47 -13.33 -4.38
C ARG A 244 13.08 -14.75 -4.78
N THR A 245 13.61 -15.28 -5.88
CA THR A 245 13.35 -16.67 -6.29
C THR A 245 14.00 -17.69 -5.36
N THR A 246 15.16 -17.37 -4.79
CA THR A 246 15.87 -18.27 -3.86
C THR A 246 15.20 -18.33 -2.48
N GLU A 247 14.72 -17.20 -1.95
CA GLU A 247 13.97 -17.16 -0.68
C GLU A 247 12.62 -17.90 -0.74
N ILE A 248 11.95 -17.90 -1.90
CA ILE A 248 10.69 -18.65 -2.10
C ILE A 248 10.96 -20.16 -2.18
N ARG A 249 12.20 -20.59 -2.45
CA ARG A 249 12.63 -21.99 -2.56
C ARG A 249 13.22 -22.52 -1.25
N ILE A 250 12.67 -22.13 -0.09
CA ILE A 250 12.99 -22.81 1.18
C ILE A 250 12.12 -24.08 1.26
N PRO A 251 12.68 -25.27 1.58
CA PRO A 251 11.99 -26.55 1.43
C PRO A 251 10.88 -26.71 2.46
N SER A 252 9.66 -27.03 1.99
CA SER A 252 8.53 -27.53 2.79
C SER A 252 8.74 -28.95 3.33
N ASP A 253 9.98 -29.46 3.36
CA ASP A 253 10.28 -30.89 3.54
C ASP A 253 10.43 -31.33 5.01
N ARG A 254 9.74 -30.65 5.93
CA ARG A 254 9.57 -31.12 7.31
C ARG A 254 8.11 -31.06 7.76
N ALA A 255 7.27 -31.79 7.05
CA ALA A 255 5.95 -32.17 7.55
C ALA A 255 5.55 -33.52 6.93
N GLY A 256 5.97 -34.62 7.56
CA GLY A 256 5.46 -35.94 7.18
C GLY A 256 6.42 -37.12 7.36
N SER A 257 7.03 -37.29 8.53
CA SER A 257 7.48 -38.62 8.96
C SER A 257 7.36 -38.73 10.48
N ALA A 258 6.10 -38.74 10.90
CA ALA A 258 5.70 -39.29 12.18
C ALA A 258 4.43 -40.10 11.89
N ASP A 259 4.61 -41.37 11.56
CA ASP A 259 3.70 -42.46 11.91
C ASP A 259 4.44 -43.78 11.60
N THR A 260 4.95 -44.48 12.61
CA THR A 260 4.29 -45.46 13.49
C THR A 260 4.47 -46.89 13.01
N SER A 261 5.14 -47.69 13.85
CA SER A 261 4.62 -48.93 14.44
C SER A 261 5.58 -50.11 14.38
N ARG A 262 5.86 -50.61 15.59
CA ARG A 262 6.06 -52.01 16.01
C ARG A 262 7.20 -52.82 15.39
#